data_AF-A0A1B6LK81-F1
#
_entry.id   AF-A0A1B6LK81-F1
#
_cell.length_a   1.000
_cell.length_b   1.000
_cell.length_c   1.000
_cell.angle_alpha   90.00
_cell.angle_beta   90.00
_cell.angle_gamma   90.00
#
_symmetry.space_group_name_H-M   'P 1'
#
loop_
_entity.id
_entity.type
_entity.pdbx_description
1 polymer ?
#
loop_
_entity_poly.entity_id
_entity_poly.type
_entity_poly.pdbx_seq_one_letter_code
_entity_poly.pdbx_strand_id
1 'polypeptide(L)'
;LTETIQYETIGISATVENHSKVTIKFTKASLTETIQYKARGKLLQSETRELASLSRGKIRPGESDEWSNEQLYVPPLPPTNLRGCHLIKIQYDVYFIIDP
;
A
#
# COMPACT_ATOMS: atom_id res chain seq x y z
N LEU A 1 -20.37 -23.81 10.44
CA LEU A 1 -19.78 -23.50 9.14
C LEU A 1 -19.24 -22.09 9.23
N THR A 2 -17.95 -21.92 9.53
CA THR A 2 -17.30 -20.62 9.51
C THR A 2 -17.14 -20.22 8.04
N GLU A 3 -18.00 -19.32 7.56
CA GLU A 3 -17.77 -18.68 6.26
C GLU A 3 -16.42 -17.98 6.31
N THR A 4 -15.47 -18.48 5.54
CA THR A 4 -14.23 -17.78 5.23
C THR A 4 -14.64 -16.52 4.47
N ILE A 5 -14.67 -15.38 5.15
CA ILE A 5 -14.85 -14.08 4.50
C ILE A 5 -13.70 -13.97 3.48
N GLN A 6 -14.04 -13.99 2.19
CA GLN A 6 -13.05 -13.79 1.13
C GLN A 6 -12.63 -12.33 1.15
N TYR A 7 -11.52 -12.05 1.83
CA TYR A 7 -10.84 -10.76 1.74
C TYR A 7 -10.24 -10.63 0.34
N GLU A 8 -10.38 -9.46 -0.27
CA GLU A 8 -9.66 -9.17 -1.52
C GLU A 8 -8.16 -9.08 -1.19
N THR A 9 -7.32 -9.64 -2.06
CA THR A 9 -5.87 -9.61 -1.91
C THR A 9 -5.23 -8.99 -3.14
N ILE A 10 -4.12 -8.28 -2.93
CA ILE A 10 -3.27 -7.76 -4.01
C ILE A 10 -2.02 -8.64 -4.05
N GLY A 11 -1.82 -9.35 -5.16
CA GLY A 11 -0.61 -10.13 -5.39
C GLY A 11 0.56 -9.23 -5.77
N ILE A 12 1.62 -9.22 -4.95
CA ILE A 12 2.82 -8.43 -5.17
C ILE A 12 3.92 -9.34 -5.73
N SER A 13 4.41 -9.01 -6.93
CA SER A 13 5.60 -9.64 -7.50
C SER A 13 6.63 -8.56 -7.87
N ALA A 14 7.86 -8.73 -7.41
CA ALA A 14 8.92 -7.74 -7.55
C ALA A 14 10.30 -8.39 -7.38
N THR A 15 11.31 -7.86 -8.04
CA THR A 15 12.70 -8.28 -7.89
C THR A 15 13.53 -7.07 -7.48
N VAL A 16 14.31 -7.21 -6.41
CA VAL A 16 15.19 -6.15 -5.89
C VAL A 16 16.62 -6.65 -5.95
N GLU A 17 17.48 -5.94 -6.68
CA GLU A 17 18.90 -6.24 -6.77
C GLU A 17 19.71 -5.08 -6.18
N ASN A 18 20.48 -5.35 -5.13
CA ASN A 18 21.28 -4.32 -4.47
C ASN A 18 22.69 -4.23 -5.06
N HIS A 19 22.82 -3.53 -6.18
CA HIS A 19 24.12 -3.23 -6.80
C HIS A 19 24.86 -2.05 -6.13
N SER A 20 24.38 -1.55 -4.99
CA SER A 20 25.00 -0.46 -4.25
C SER A 20 26.03 -0.95 -3.23
N LYS A 21 26.71 -0.02 -2.54
CA LYS A 21 27.60 -0.31 -1.40
C LYS A 21 26.89 -0.20 -0.04
N VAL A 22 25.59 0.10 -0.03
CA VAL A 22 24.80 0.34 1.18
C VAL A 22 23.84 -0.85 1.39
N THR A 23 23.67 -1.30 2.63
CA THR A 23 22.72 -2.37 2.95
C THR A 23 21.31 -1.81 2.98
N ILE A 24 20.43 -2.25 2.09
CA ILE A 24 18.99 -1.96 2.19
C ILE A 24 18.50 -2.54 3.51
N LYS A 25 17.93 -1.73 4.39
CA LYS A 25 17.44 -2.15 5.72
C LYS A 25 16.18 -3.00 5.62
N PHE A 26 15.26 -2.60 4.75
CA PHE A 26 14.03 -3.34 4.45
C PHE A 26 13.44 -2.94 3.11
N THR A 27 12.62 -3.83 2.55
CA THR A 27 11.70 -3.55 1.44
C THR A 27 10.27 -3.72 1.94
N LYS A 28 9.33 -2.89 1.47
CA LYS A 28 7.94 -2.91 1.95
C LYS A 28 6.95 -2.66 0.82
N ALA A 29 5.96 -3.53 0.67
CA ALA A 29 4.74 -3.22 -0.08
C ALA A 29 3.71 -2.61 0.87
N SER A 30 3.07 -1.49 0.50
CA SER A 30 2.13 -0.78 1.37
C SER A 30 0.93 -0.29 0.57
N LEU A 31 -0.27 -0.63 1.03
CA LEU A 31 -1.53 -0.05 0.57
C LEU A 31 -1.87 1.12 1.48
N THR A 32 -2.08 2.29 0.91
CA THR A 32 -2.45 3.50 1.65
C THR A 32 -3.79 4.02 1.19
N GLU A 33 -4.49 4.71 2.10
CA GLU A 33 -5.70 5.46 1.84
C GLU A 33 -5.43 6.93 2.12
N THR A 34 -5.81 7.79 1.17
CA THR A 34 -5.85 9.24 1.35
C THR A 34 -7.29 9.73 1.24
N ILE A 35 -7.82 10.29 2.33
CA ILE A 35 -9.15 10.89 2.41
C ILE A 35 -9.01 12.40 2.38
N GLN A 36 -9.67 13.04 1.42
CA GLN A 36 -9.69 14.49 1.25
C GLN A 36 -11.09 15.04 1.43
N TYR A 37 -11.25 15.98 2.35
CA TYR A 37 -12.49 16.74 2.56
C TYR A 37 -12.41 18.08 1.84
N LYS A 38 -13.44 18.41 1.08
CA LYS A 38 -13.53 19.62 0.26
C LYS A 38 -14.82 20.36 0.56
N ALA A 39 -14.77 21.69 0.50
CA ALA A 39 -15.96 22.54 0.51
C ALA A 39 -15.77 23.68 -0.48
N ARG A 40 -16.80 23.97 -1.28
CA ARG A 40 -16.77 25.04 -2.30
C ARG A 40 -15.54 24.96 -3.21
N GLY A 41 -15.14 23.73 -3.57
CA GLY A 41 -13.97 23.45 -4.42
C GLY A 41 -12.60 23.58 -3.73
N LYS A 42 -12.53 24.00 -2.46
CA LYS A 42 -11.27 24.09 -1.70
C LYS A 42 -11.06 22.85 -0.84
N LEU A 43 -9.83 22.35 -0.80
CA LEU A 43 -9.40 21.31 0.14
C LEU A 43 -9.38 21.89 1.56
N LEU A 44 -10.11 21.27 2.48
CA LEU A 44 -10.17 21.66 3.88
C LEU A 44 -9.24 20.79 4.74
N GLN A 45 -9.26 19.48 4.50
CA GLN A 45 -8.50 18.51 5.27
C GLN A 45 -8.10 17.34 4.38
N SER A 46 -6.92 16.78 4.63
CA SER A 46 -6.44 15.56 4.00
C SER A 46 -5.82 14.69 5.08
N GLU A 47 -6.19 13.42 5.11
CA GLU A 47 -5.60 12.42 5.99
C GLU A 47 -5.13 11.24 5.15
N THR A 48 -3.92 10.77 5.43
CA THR A 48 -3.34 9.58 4.78
C THR A 48 -2.99 8.56 5.84
N ARG A 49 -3.36 7.30 5.62
CA ARG A 49 -3.03 6.18 6.51
C ARG A 49 -2.61 4.95 5.72
N GLU A 50 -1.75 4.13 6.32
CA GLU A 50 -1.43 2.78 5.82
C GLU A 50 -2.55 1.83 6.24
N LEU A 51 -3.13 1.13 5.25
CA LEU A 51 -4.21 0.16 5.46
C LEU A 51 -3.67 -1.26 5.65
N ALA A 52 -2.64 -1.60 4.90
CA ALA A 52 -1.98 -2.90 4.94
C ALA A 52 -0.54 -2.76 4.47
N SER A 53 0.35 -3.59 4.99
CA SER A 53 1.70 -3.69 4.48
C SER A 53 2.29 -5.08 4.64
N LEU A 54 3.24 -5.38 3.77
CA LEU A 54 4.15 -6.53 3.84
C LEU A 54 5.56 -5.97 3.85
N SER A 55 6.42 -6.44 4.75
CA SER A 55 7.82 -6.01 4.82
C SER A 55 8.74 -7.22 4.77
N ARG A 56 9.84 -7.10 4.05
CA ARG A 56 10.96 -8.05 4.07
C ARG A 56 12.20 -7.38 4.62
N GLY A 57 13.11 -8.23 5.12
CA GLY A 57 14.30 -7.80 5.82
C GLY A 57 15.34 -7.15 4.92
N LYS A 58 16.54 -7.04 5.48
CA LYS A 58 17.68 -6.39 4.82
C LYS A 58 18.20 -7.15 3.61
N ILE A 59 18.75 -6.42 2.65
CA ILE A 59 19.44 -6.93 1.46
C ILE A 59 20.83 -6.29 1.43
N ARG A 60 21.90 -7.09 1.59
CA ARG A 60 23.26 -6.56 1.63
C ARG A 60 23.77 -6.16 0.24
N PRO A 61 24.87 -5.39 0.16
CA PRO A 61 25.55 -5.14 -1.11
C PRO A 61 25.81 -6.42 -1.91
N GLY A 62 25.40 -6.42 -3.17
CA GLY A 62 25.53 -7.55 -4.09
C GLY A 62 24.46 -8.65 -3.94
N GLU A 63 23.56 -8.55 -2.94
CA GLU A 63 22.46 -9.51 -2.77
C GLU A 63 21.19 -9.07 -3.52
N SER A 64 20.24 -9.98 -3.64
CA SER A 64 18.93 -9.74 -4.23
C SER A 64 17.80 -10.37 -3.39
N ASP A 65 16.57 -9.92 -3.64
CA ASP A 65 15.35 -10.43 -3.02
C ASP A 65 14.23 -10.51 -4.08
N GLU A 66 13.46 -11.60 -4.05
CA GLU A 66 12.40 -11.88 -5.03
C GLU A 66 11.05 -12.11 -4.33
N TRP A 67 10.11 -11.22 -4.61
CA TRP A 67 8.72 -11.30 -4.19
C TRP A 67 7.94 -12.09 -5.23
N SER A 68 7.38 -13.23 -4.83
CA SER A 68 6.65 -14.15 -5.72
C SER A 68 5.20 -14.26 -5.31
N ASN A 69 4.34 -13.41 -5.91
CA ASN A 69 2.90 -13.36 -5.62
C ASN A 69 2.57 -13.26 -4.12
N GLU A 70 3.31 -12.42 -3.40
CA GLU A 70 3.10 -12.15 -1.98
C GLU A 70 1.73 -11.49 -1.77
N GLN A 71 0.91 -12.03 -0.87
CA GLN A 71 -0.49 -11.63 -0.73
C GLN A 71 -0.64 -10.46 0.26
N LEU A 72 -0.86 -9.25 -0.27
CA LEU A 72 -1.21 -8.09 0.54
C LEU A 72 -2.73 -8.07 0.78
N TYR A 73 -3.14 -8.38 2.00
CA TYR A 73 -4.56 -8.43 2.37
C TYR A 73 -5.18 -7.05 2.43
N VAL A 74 -6.26 -6.84 1.68
CA VAL A 74 -7.02 -5.58 1.67
C VAL A 74 -8.04 -5.62 2.80
N PRO A 75 -8.02 -4.68 3.77
CA PRO A 75 -9.04 -4.62 4.79
C PRO A 75 -10.39 -4.19 4.18
N PRO A 76 -11.52 -4.41 4.88
CA PRO A 76 -12.81 -3.91 4.44
C PRO A 76 -12.76 -2.40 4.19
N LEU A 77 -12.89 -1.99 2.93
CA LEU A 77 -12.84 -0.58 2.53
C LEU A 77 -14.23 0.05 2.67
N PRO A 78 -14.31 1.33 3.07
CA PRO A 78 -15.58 2.03 3.16
C PRO A 78 -16.30 2.05 1.80
N PRO A 79 -17.64 1.89 1.78
CA PRO A 79 -18.42 1.94 0.55
C PRO A 79 -18.24 3.30 -0.13
N THR A 80 -17.65 3.28 -1.32
CA THR A 80 -17.10 4.48 -1.99
C THR A 80 -17.96 4.98 -3.16
N ASN A 81 -19.18 4.45 -3.33
CA ASN A 81 -20.08 4.81 -4.42
C ASN A 81 -20.79 6.17 -4.19
N LEU A 82 -20.01 7.23 -4.04
CA LEU A 82 -20.44 8.58 -3.74
C LEU A 82 -20.76 9.38 -5.02
N ARG A 83 -21.60 8.82 -5.91
CA ARG A 83 -21.99 9.52 -7.14
C ARG A 83 -22.62 10.88 -6.80
N GLY A 84 -22.06 11.94 -7.36
CA GLY A 84 -22.52 13.32 -7.13
C GLY A 84 -21.97 13.99 -5.86
N CYS A 85 -21.21 13.30 -5.00
CA CYS A 85 -20.56 13.92 -3.85
C CYS A 85 -19.20 14.52 -4.23
N HIS A 86 -19.02 15.80 -3.94
CA HIS A 86 -17.77 16.54 -4.17
C HIS A 86 -17.18 17.06 -2.84
N LEU A 87 -17.74 16.63 -1.71
CA LEU A 87 -17.28 16.99 -0.37
C LEU A 87 -16.17 16.07 0.13
N ILE A 88 -16.08 14.84 -0.37
CA ILE A 88 -15.07 13.87 0.04
C ILE A 88 -14.52 13.16 -1.19
N LYS A 89 -13.20 12.97 -1.23
CA LYS A 89 -12.50 12.15 -2.21
C LYS A 89 -11.64 11.15 -1.45
N ILE A 90 -11.77 9.87 -1.79
CA ILE A 90 -10.94 8.81 -1.24
C ILE A 90 -10.06 8.30 -2.38
N GLN A 91 -8.76 8.17 -2.12
CA GLN A 91 -7.77 7.66 -3.07
C GLN A 91 -6.97 6.56 -2.41
N TYR A 92 -6.74 5.48 -3.13
CA TYR A 92 -5.92 4.36 -2.68
C TYR A 92 -4.69 4.26 -3.56
N ASP A 93 -3.53 4.09 -2.94
CA ASP A 93 -2.25 4.00 -3.63
C ASP A 93 -1.47 2.80 -3.06
N VAL A 94 -0.90 2.00 -3.97
CA VAL A 94 0.00 0.89 -3.63
C VAL A 94 1.43 1.33 -3.89
N TYR A 95 2.28 1.23 -2.87
CA TYR A 95 3.69 1.58 -2.92
C TYR A 95 4.56 0.35 -2.72
N PHE A 96 5.66 0.29 -3.46
CA PHE A 96 6.79 -0.59 -3.17
C PHE A 96 7.98 0.28 -2.73
N ILE A 97 8.39 0.13 -1.47
CA ILE A 97 9.29 1.03 -0.75
C ILE A 97 10.59 0.30 -0.46
N ILE A 98 11.71 1.00 -0.66
CA ILE A 98 13.07 0.51 -0.38
C ILE A 98 13.71 1.50 0.60
N ASP A 99 14.10 1.04 1.80
CA ASP A 99 14.85 1.85 2.79
C ASP A 99 16.34 1.47 2.77
N PRO A 100 17.25 2.33 2.26
CA PRO A 100 18.69 2.09 2.23
C PRO A 100 19.37 2.27 3.60
#